data_AF-A0A328SM99-F1
#
_entry.id   AF-A0A328SM99-F1
#
_cell.length_a   1.000
_cell.length_b   1.000
_cell.length_c   1.000
_cell.angle_alpha   90.00
_cell.angle_beta   90.00
_cell.angle_gamma   90.00
#
_symmetry.space_group_name_H-M   'P 1'
#
loop_
_entity.id
_entity.type
_entity.pdbx_description
1 polymer ?
#
loop_
_entity_poly.entity_id
_entity_poly.type
_entity_poly.pdbx_seq_one_letter_code
_entity_poly.pdbx_strand_id
1 'polypeptide(L)'
;MEFFTESGKIFLNPDDLFFFKTDNHDYNGIISLIFYSLVLGLVLGIASGDLAVTGILLVASLIIPIVVMFVHSIFVFIFAKLLGGSGSFMNTFNLLSYSAVLNVILIIAIALMTFNPFIIVPVIILVGLWKMVLEIIAVSEEHSIGYGKAFLSTRGISIILIILALIVMGLI
;
A
#
# COMPACT_ATOMS: atom_id res chain seq x y z
N MET A 1 18.95 -4.39 -8.24
CA MET A 1 19.01 -2.93 -8.08
C MET A 1 19.02 -2.65 -6.58
N GLU A 2 19.64 -1.57 -6.11
CA GLU A 2 19.73 -1.34 -4.65
C GLU A 2 18.36 -0.96 -4.08
N PHE A 3 18.05 -1.43 -2.87
CA PHE A 3 16.76 -1.26 -2.20
C PHE A 3 16.24 0.19 -2.21
N PHE A 4 17.09 1.16 -1.85
CA PHE A 4 16.70 2.58 -1.81
C PHE A 4 16.48 3.18 -3.21
N THR A 5 17.20 2.71 -4.22
CA THR A 5 16.98 3.14 -5.61
C THR A 5 15.60 2.69 -6.10
N GLU A 6 15.19 1.47 -5.76
CA GLU A 6 13.86 0.96 -6.09
C GLU A 6 12.76 1.75 -5.35
N SER A 7 12.95 2.04 -4.06
CA SER A 7 12.05 2.92 -3.32
C SER A 7 11.94 4.30 -3.95
N GLY A 8 13.04 4.88 -4.45
CA GLY A 8 13.02 6.15 -5.17
C GLY A 8 12.19 6.08 -6.46
N LYS A 9 12.28 4.96 -7.20
CA LYS A 9 11.51 4.76 -8.42
C LYS A 9 10.00 4.69 -8.19
N ILE A 10 9.55 4.21 -7.02
CA ILE A 10 8.12 4.24 -6.66
C ILE A 10 7.52 5.65 -6.74
N PHE A 11 8.31 6.69 -6.48
CA PHE A 11 7.82 8.08 -6.57
C PHE A 11 7.86 8.63 -7.99
N LEU A 12 8.85 8.22 -8.79
CA LEU A 12 9.19 8.89 -10.05
C LEU A 12 8.68 8.15 -11.27
N ASN A 13 8.78 6.81 -11.27
CA ASN A 13 8.41 5.97 -12.40
C ASN A 13 8.06 4.55 -11.92
N PRO A 14 6.87 4.37 -11.31
CA PRO A 14 6.43 3.09 -10.78
C PRO A 14 6.11 2.06 -11.88
N ASP A 15 5.66 2.50 -13.06
CA ASP A 15 5.35 1.61 -14.19
C ASP A 15 6.59 0.80 -14.62
N ASP A 16 7.71 1.49 -14.90
CA ASP A 16 8.97 0.84 -15.30
C ASP A 16 9.51 -0.09 -14.22
N LEU A 17 9.34 0.28 -12.94
CA LEU A 17 9.76 -0.57 -11.84
C LEU A 17 8.93 -1.85 -11.79
N PHE A 18 7.60 -1.74 -11.85
CA PHE A 18 6.72 -2.91 -11.74
C PHE A 18 6.81 -3.81 -12.97
N PHE A 19 6.99 -3.25 -14.16
CA PHE A 19 7.32 -4.02 -15.36
C PHE A 19 8.60 -4.86 -15.14
N PHE A 20 9.69 -4.23 -14.70
CA PHE A 20 10.96 -4.93 -14.44
C PHE A 20 10.86 -6.00 -13.34
N LYS A 21 10.05 -5.74 -12.30
CA LYS A 21 9.85 -6.64 -11.16
C LYS A 21 8.89 -7.78 -11.44
N THR A 22 8.03 -7.63 -12.43
CA THR A 22 7.19 -8.72 -12.93
C THR A 22 8.06 -9.84 -13.53
N ASP A 23 9.13 -9.47 -14.23
CA ASP A 23 10.08 -10.43 -14.80
C ASP A 23 11.12 -10.90 -13.78
N ASN A 24 11.66 -9.99 -12.96
CA ASN A 24 12.68 -10.29 -11.95
C ASN A 24 12.05 -10.54 -10.59
N HIS A 25 11.64 -11.79 -10.39
CA HIS A 25 11.00 -12.27 -9.17
C HIS A 25 11.92 -12.08 -7.94
N ASP A 26 11.56 -11.15 -7.08
CA ASP A 26 12.21 -10.93 -5.79
C ASP A 26 11.18 -10.68 -4.67
N TYR A 27 11.66 -10.24 -3.50
CA TYR A 27 10.82 -9.95 -2.33
C TYR A 27 11.01 -8.52 -1.80
N ASN A 28 11.54 -7.61 -2.61
CA ASN A 28 11.90 -6.27 -2.16
C ASN A 28 10.68 -5.41 -1.81
N GLY A 29 9.51 -5.68 -2.40
CA GLY A 29 8.26 -5.04 -2.01
C GLY A 29 7.83 -5.45 -0.60
N ILE A 30 7.92 -6.74 -0.26
CA ILE A 30 7.63 -7.24 1.10
C ILE A 30 8.62 -6.66 2.11
N ILE A 31 9.91 -6.61 1.75
CA ILE A 31 10.94 -5.98 2.58
C ILE A 31 10.61 -4.49 2.81
N SER A 32 10.16 -3.79 1.76
CA SER A 32 9.71 -2.40 1.85
C SER A 32 8.54 -2.25 2.82
N LEU A 33 7.54 -3.13 2.74
CA LEU A 33 6.41 -3.14 3.67
C LEU A 33 6.87 -3.25 5.12
N ILE A 34 7.75 -4.20 5.43
CA ILE A 34 8.27 -4.40 6.79
C ILE A 34 9.05 -3.17 7.23
N PHE A 35 10.02 -2.74 6.43
CA PHE A 35 10.92 -1.64 6.78
C PHE A 35 10.16 -0.34 7.02
N TYR A 36 9.37 0.11 6.05
CA TYR A 36 8.67 1.39 6.15
C TYR A 36 7.53 1.39 7.18
N SER A 37 6.94 0.23 7.48
CA SER A 37 5.95 0.12 8.56
C SER A 37 6.60 0.18 9.94
N LEU A 38 7.72 -0.52 10.13
CA LEU A 38 8.48 -0.46 11.38
C LEU A 38 8.95 0.96 11.68
N VAL A 39 9.53 1.65 10.69
CA VAL A 39 9.99 3.04 10.86
C VAL A 39 8.81 3.96 11.18
N LEU A 40 7.67 3.82 10.50
CA LEU A 40 6.48 4.61 10.80
C LEU A 40 5.97 4.35 12.23
N GLY A 41 5.91 3.08 12.65
CA GLY A 41 5.50 2.70 14.01
C GLY A 41 6.44 3.25 15.08
N LEU A 42 7.74 3.23 14.83
CA LEU A 42 8.75 3.82 15.72
C LEU A 42 8.54 5.33 15.86
N VAL A 43 8.35 6.04 14.75
CA VAL A 43 8.15 7.50 14.74
C VAL A 43 6.87 7.88 15.47
N LEU A 44 5.76 7.15 15.24
CA LEU A 44 4.51 7.33 15.98
C LEU A 44 4.68 7.06 17.48
N GLY A 45 5.44 6.01 17.83
CA GLY A 45 5.77 5.67 19.22
C GLY A 45 6.53 6.78 19.92
N ILE A 46 7.64 7.25 19.33
CA ILE A 46 8.43 8.36 19.88
C ILE A 46 7.57 9.63 19.99
N ALA A 47 6.74 9.93 18.99
CA ALA A 47 5.86 11.09 19.01
C ALA A 47 4.80 11.02 20.14
N SER A 48 4.46 9.83 20.64
CA SER A 48 3.56 9.68 21.78
C SER A 48 4.19 10.03 23.12
N GLY A 49 5.52 10.03 23.22
CA GLY A 49 6.26 10.27 24.46
C GLY A 49 6.21 9.12 25.48
N ASP A 50 5.60 7.98 25.15
CA ASP A 50 5.42 6.83 26.04
C ASP A 50 6.14 5.58 25.50
N LEU A 51 7.00 4.99 26.34
CA LEU A 51 7.80 3.81 25.99
C LEU A 51 6.94 2.55 25.80
N ALA A 52 5.89 2.36 26.60
CA ALA A 52 4.98 1.24 26.49
C ALA A 52 4.15 1.34 25.20
N VAL A 53 3.65 2.54 24.88
CA VAL A 53 2.95 2.81 23.61
C VAL A 53 3.88 2.57 22.42
N THR A 54 5.15 2.99 22.51
CA THR A 54 6.16 2.72 21.49
C THR A 54 6.36 1.22 21.25
N GLY A 55 6.48 0.43 22.33
CA GLY A 55 6.62 -1.02 22.24
C GLY A 55 5.42 -1.68 21.55
N ILE A 56 4.20 -1.28 21.92
CA ILE A 56 2.95 -1.78 21.30
C ILE A 56 2.91 -1.43 19.82
N LEU A 57 3.20 -0.17 19.46
CA LEU A 57 3.16 0.30 18.07
C LEU A 57 4.21 -0.38 17.19
N LEU A 58 5.40 -0.70 17.70
CA LEU A 58 6.41 -1.46 16.98
C LEU A 58 5.96 -2.89 16.65
N VAL A 59 5.36 -3.59 17.61
CA VAL A 59 4.83 -4.94 17.37
C VAL A 59 3.65 -4.88 16.40
N ALA A 60 2.74 -3.92 16.60
CA ALA A 60 1.58 -3.72 15.74
C ALA A 60 1.99 -3.37 14.30
N SER A 61 2.99 -2.50 14.11
CA SER A 61 3.46 -2.07 12.79
C SER A 61 4.23 -3.16 12.04
N LEU A 62 4.73 -4.18 12.74
CA LEU A 62 5.27 -5.38 12.10
C LEU A 62 4.15 -6.29 11.60
N ILE A 63 3.17 -6.62 12.46
CA ILE A 63 2.20 -7.69 12.18
C ILE A 63 1.03 -7.19 11.34
N ILE A 64 0.42 -6.08 11.73
CA ILE A 64 -0.85 -5.61 11.14
C ILE A 64 -0.69 -5.32 9.64
N PRO A 65 0.33 -4.56 9.18
CA PRO A 65 0.46 -4.24 7.76
C PRO A 65 0.70 -5.47 6.89
N ILE A 66 1.47 -6.45 7.37
CA ILE A 66 1.70 -7.72 6.65
C ILE A 66 0.38 -8.48 6.49
N VAL A 67 -0.37 -8.67 7.58
CA VAL A 67 -1.65 -9.39 7.55
C VAL A 67 -2.66 -8.67 6.66
N VAL A 68 -2.80 -7.36 6.79
CA VAL A 68 -3.71 -6.55 5.98
C VAL A 68 -3.34 -6.63 4.51
N MET A 69 -2.05 -6.48 4.16
CA MET A 69 -1.60 -6.53 2.77
C MET A 69 -1.73 -7.94 2.18
N PHE A 70 -1.50 -8.99 2.98
CA PHE A 70 -1.68 -10.37 2.55
C PHE A 70 -3.15 -10.71 2.27
N VAL A 71 -4.07 -10.30 3.16
CA VAL A 71 -5.51 -10.47 2.91
C VAL A 71 -5.93 -9.66 1.70
N HIS A 72 -5.47 -8.42 1.59
CA HIS A 72 -5.76 -7.56 0.44
C HIS A 72 -5.28 -8.20 -0.87
N SER A 73 -4.04 -8.69 -0.93
CA SER A 73 -3.49 -9.32 -2.13
C SER A 73 -4.24 -10.59 -2.53
N ILE A 74 -4.81 -11.36 -1.59
CA ILE A 74 -5.69 -12.50 -1.90
C ILE A 74 -6.93 -12.02 -2.66
N PHE A 75 -7.62 -11.00 -2.14
CA PHE A 75 -8.79 -10.43 -2.80
C PHE A 75 -8.45 -9.92 -4.21
N VAL A 76 -7.38 -9.13 -4.31
CA VAL A 76 -6.92 -8.58 -5.59
C VAL A 76 -6.60 -9.69 -6.58
N PHE A 77 -5.85 -10.71 -6.16
CA PHE A 77 -5.47 -11.83 -7.01
C PHE A 77 -6.68 -12.59 -7.55
N ILE A 78 -7.66 -12.90 -6.69
CA ILE A 78 -8.88 -13.60 -7.10
C ILE A 78 -9.63 -12.78 -8.17
N PHE A 79 -9.86 -11.50 -7.93
CA PHE A 79 -10.60 -10.67 -8.87
C PHE A 79 -9.82 -10.39 -10.16
N ALA A 80 -8.50 -10.21 -10.09
CA ALA A 80 -7.66 -10.07 -11.26
C ALA A 80 -7.71 -11.34 -12.14
N LYS A 81 -7.69 -12.54 -11.53
CA LYS A 81 -7.90 -13.81 -12.24
C LYS A 81 -9.28 -13.89 -12.88
N LEU A 82 -10.34 -13.53 -12.17
CA LEU A 82 -11.71 -13.51 -12.72
C LEU A 82 -11.88 -12.55 -13.90
N LEU A 83 -11.10 -11.47 -13.93
CA LEU A 83 -11.10 -10.47 -15.02
C LEU A 83 -10.18 -10.83 -16.20
N GLY A 84 -9.56 -12.02 -16.17
CA GLY A 84 -8.73 -12.59 -17.24
C GLY A 84 -7.22 -12.47 -17.03
N GLY A 85 -6.75 -12.17 -15.83
CA GLY A 85 -5.33 -11.97 -15.53
C GLY A 85 -4.48 -13.24 -15.49
N SER A 86 -3.24 -13.16 -15.98
CA SER A 86 -2.30 -14.29 -16.02
C SER A 86 -1.32 -14.33 -14.84
N GLY A 87 -1.24 -13.29 -14.02
CA GLY A 87 -0.26 -13.13 -12.94
C GLY A 87 -0.32 -14.18 -11.83
N SER A 88 0.68 -14.15 -10.95
CA SER A 88 0.88 -14.99 -9.79
C SER A 88 0.47 -14.29 -8.49
N PHE A 89 0.03 -15.06 -7.50
CA PHE A 89 -0.33 -14.51 -6.20
C PHE A 89 0.88 -13.90 -5.47
N MET A 90 2.01 -14.62 -5.47
CA MET A 90 3.18 -14.18 -4.69
C MET A 90 3.75 -12.88 -5.24
N ASN A 91 3.81 -12.71 -6.56
CA ASN A 91 4.29 -11.47 -7.13
C ASN A 91 3.26 -10.33 -6.97
N THR A 92 1.95 -10.63 -7.05
CA THR A 92 0.91 -9.64 -6.68
C THR A 92 1.12 -9.13 -5.26
N PHE A 93 1.33 -10.02 -4.29
CA PHE A 93 1.61 -9.64 -2.91
C PHE A 93 2.89 -8.81 -2.77
N ASN A 94 3.95 -9.19 -3.47
CA ASN A 94 5.21 -8.44 -3.48
C ASN A 94 5.04 -7.04 -4.07
N LEU A 95 4.44 -6.91 -5.25
CA LEU A 95 4.30 -5.62 -5.93
C LEU A 95 3.38 -4.66 -5.17
N LEU A 96 2.24 -5.13 -4.64
CA LEU A 96 1.35 -4.31 -3.81
C LEU A 96 2.05 -3.78 -2.55
N SER A 97 2.99 -4.55 -1.99
CA SER A 97 3.74 -4.20 -0.78
C SER A 97 4.67 -2.99 -0.96
N TYR A 98 5.08 -2.66 -2.20
CA TYR A 98 5.84 -1.44 -2.48
C TYR A 98 5.07 -0.15 -2.18
N SER A 99 3.73 -0.17 -2.13
CA SER A 99 2.94 0.99 -1.72
C SER A 99 3.32 1.52 -0.32
N ALA A 100 3.89 0.67 0.54
CA ALA A 100 4.38 1.05 1.86
C ALA A 100 5.56 2.04 1.83
N VAL A 101 6.30 2.13 0.72
CA VAL A 101 7.36 3.14 0.52
C VAL A 101 6.84 4.55 0.75
N LEU A 102 5.56 4.80 0.42
CA LEU A 102 4.92 6.10 0.64
C LEU A 102 4.74 6.47 2.11
N ASN A 103 4.93 5.54 3.05
CA ASN A 103 4.94 5.85 4.48
C ASN A 103 6.06 6.83 4.84
N VAL A 104 7.11 6.98 4.01
CA VAL A 104 8.14 8.02 4.21
C VAL A 104 7.53 9.42 4.24
N ILE A 105 6.48 9.68 3.45
CA ILE A 105 5.77 10.96 3.45
C ILE A 105 5.04 11.15 4.79
N LEU A 106 4.41 10.10 5.32
CA LEU A 106 3.75 10.15 6.63
C LEU A 106 4.76 10.36 7.76
N ILE A 107 5.93 9.72 7.70
CA ILE A 107 7.02 9.91 8.65
C ILE A 107 7.44 11.39 8.71
N ILE A 108 7.65 12.01 7.54
CA ILE A 108 7.97 13.44 7.45
C ILE A 108 6.81 14.30 8.00
N ALA A 109 5.57 13.96 7.64
CA ALA A 109 4.40 14.71 8.08
C ALA A 109 4.20 14.68 9.60
N ILE A 110 4.49 13.55 10.26
CA ILE A 110 4.46 13.45 11.73
C ILE A 110 5.47 14.40 12.34
N ALA A 111 6.69 14.49 11.80
CA ALA A 111 7.69 15.44 12.27
C ALA A 111 7.21 16.91 12.14
N LEU A 112 6.48 17.22 11.06
CA LEU A 112 5.91 18.55 10.80
C LEU A 112 4.69 18.89 11.66
N MET A 113 4.07 17.92 12.35
CA MET A 113 2.94 18.19 13.25
C MET A 113 3.31 19.12 14.41
N THR A 114 4.61 19.21 14.74
CA THR A 114 5.15 20.17 15.72
C THR A 114 4.86 21.63 15.34
N PHE A 115 4.74 21.94 14.04
CA PHE A 115 4.40 23.27 13.55
C PHE A 115 2.88 23.47 13.41
N ASN A 116 2.18 22.49 12.83
CA ASN A 116 0.72 22.51 12.70
C ASN A 116 0.17 21.08 12.60
N PRO A 117 -0.52 20.58 13.64
CA PRO A 117 -1.10 19.24 13.65
C PRO A 117 -2.09 18.98 12.50
N PHE A 118 -2.76 20.01 11.98
CA PHE A 118 -3.75 19.85 10.91
C PHE A 118 -3.12 19.52 9.54
N ILE A 119 -1.79 19.66 9.38
CA ILE A 119 -1.08 19.26 8.14
C ILE A 119 -1.23 17.75 7.87
N ILE A 120 -1.38 16.92 8.90
CA ILE A 120 -1.40 15.47 8.75
C ILE A 120 -2.61 14.97 7.94
N VAL A 121 -3.76 15.64 8.06
CA VAL A 121 -5.01 15.23 7.41
C VAL A 121 -4.92 15.25 5.89
N PRO A 122 -4.57 16.36 5.22
CA PRO A 122 -4.42 16.38 3.76
C PRO A 122 -3.30 15.44 3.29
N VAL A 123 -2.23 15.27 4.08
CA VAL A 123 -1.13 14.37 3.72
C VAL A 123 -1.57 12.90 3.75
N ILE A 124 -2.35 12.47 4.74
CA ILE A 124 -2.91 11.11 4.79
C ILE A 124 -3.78 10.84 3.56
N ILE A 125 -4.62 11.80 3.17
CA ILE A 125 -5.48 11.68 1.98
C ILE A 125 -4.62 11.54 0.72
N LEU A 126 -3.62 12.40 0.55
CA LEU A 126 -2.72 12.37 -0.61
C LEU A 126 -1.95 11.05 -0.69
N VAL A 127 -1.38 10.58 0.43
CA VAL A 127 -0.67 9.29 0.49
C VAL A 127 -1.63 8.14 0.20
N GLY A 128 -2.86 8.16 0.73
CA GLY A 128 -3.87 7.14 0.47
C GLY A 128 -4.25 7.04 -1.02
N LEU A 129 -4.48 8.19 -1.67
CA LEU A 129 -4.75 8.24 -3.11
C LEU A 129 -3.55 7.75 -3.93
N TRP A 130 -2.33 8.12 -3.54
CA TRP A 130 -1.13 7.70 -4.26
C TRP A 130 -0.84 6.21 -4.09
N LYS A 131 -1.06 5.65 -2.90
CA LYS A 131 -1.02 4.19 -2.68
C LYS A 131 -1.98 3.45 -3.60
N MET A 132 -3.20 3.96 -3.73
CA MET A 132 -4.20 3.38 -4.63
C MET A 132 -3.69 3.36 -6.08
N VAL A 133 -3.10 4.44 -6.58
CA VAL A 133 -2.52 4.49 -7.93
C VAL A 133 -1.44 3.43 -8.10
N LEU A 134 -0.49 3.34 -7.16
CA LEU A 134 0.58 2.34 -7.20
C LEU A 134 0.05 0.90 -7.22
N GLU A 135 -0.93 0.60 -6.38
CA GLU A 135 -1.56 -0.73 -6.32
C GLU A 135 -2.24 -1.09 -7.65
N ILE A 136 -2.89 -0.12 -8.31
CA ILE A 136 -3.52 -0.33 -9.62
C ILE A 136 -2.48 -0.63 -10.69
N ILE A 137 -1.37 0.13 -10.71
CA ILE A 137 -0.28 -0.10 -11.66
C ILE A 137 0.33 -1.49 -11.43
N ALA A 138 0.69 -1.81 -10.19
CA ALA A 138 1.25 -3.10 -9.81
C ALA A 138 0.41 -4.28 -10.33
N VAL A 139 -0.91 -4.18 -10.22
CA VAL A 139 -1.84 -5.22 -10.68
C VAL A 139 -2.00 -5.22 -12.19
N SER A 140 -2.00 -4.06 -12.82
CA SER A 140 -2.05 -3.94 -14.29
C SER A 140 -0.85 -4.64 -14.92
N GLU A 141 0.35 -4.40 -14.39
CA GLU A 141 1.59 -5.02 -14.89
C GLU A 141 1.61 -6.53 -14.61
N GLU A 142 1.38 -6.96 -13.36
CA GLU A 142 1.44 -8.37 -12.97
C GLU A 142 0.44 -9.25 -13.71
N HIS A 143 -0.79 -8.76 -13.89
CA HIS A 143 -1.87 -9.55 -14.48
C HIS A 143 -2.11 -9.25 -15.95
N SER A 144 -1.47 -8.21 -16.50
CA SER A 144 -1.66 -7.77 -17.89
C SER A 144 -3.14 -7.46 -18.23
N ILE A 145 -3.91 -6.93 -17.27
CA ILE A 145 -5.36 -6.68 -17.42
C ILE A 145 -5.73 -5.22 -17.73
N GLY A 146 -4.74 -4.33 -17.86
CA GLY A 146 -4.94 -2.90 -18.09
C GLY A 146 -5.55 -2.16 -16.89
N TYR A 147 -5.36 -0.84 -16.83
CA TYR A 147 -5.70 -0.04 -15.64
C TYR A 147 -7.16 -0.09 -15.19
N GLY A 148 -8.12 -0.14 -16.13
CA GLY A 148 -9.55 -0.18 -15.79
C GLY A 148 -9.94 -1.45 -15.03
N LYS A 149 -9.52 -2.62 -15.50
CA LYS A 149 -9.76 -3.89 -14.81
C LYS A 149 -8.92 -4.00 -13.54
N ALA A 150 -7.68 -3.51 -13.57
CA ALA A 150 -6.81 -3.47 -12.41
C ALA A 150 -7.44 -2.66 -11.27
N PHE A 151 -8.00 -1.48 -11.56
CA PHE A 151 -8.78 -0.68 -10.61
C PHE A 151 -9.95 -1.44 -10.02
N LEU A 152 -10.74 -2.13 -10.85
CA LEU A 152 -11.87 -2.93 -10.36
C LEU A 152 -11.41 -4.04 -9.42
N SER A 153 -10.34 -4.75 -9.75
CA SER A 153 -9.80 -5.83 -8.91
C SER A 153 -9.16 -5.34 -7.61
N THR A 154 -8.53 -4.16 -7.59
CA THR A 154 -7.88 -3.63 -6.37
C THR A 154 -8.89 -3.00 -5.42
N ARG A 155 -9.68 -2.04 -5.91
CA ARG A 155 -10.55 -1.20 -5.05
C ARG A 155 -11.98 -1.06 -5.56
N GLY A 156 -12.20 -1.13 -6.87
CA GLY A 156 -13.49 -0.83 -7.47
C GLY A 156 -14.61 -1.75 -7.00
N ILE A 157 -14.37 -3.06 -6.90
CA ILE A 157 -15.40 -4.01 -6.43
C ILE A 157 -15.74 -3.77 -4.95
N SER A 158 -14.75 -3.55 -4.10
CA SER A 158 -14.98 -3.24 -2.68
C SER A 158 -15.73 -1.92 -2.51
N ILE A 159 -15.42 -0.89 -3.29
CA ILE A 159 -16.15 0.39 -3.29
C ILE A 159 -17.61 0.19 -3.75
N ILE A 160 -17.83 -0.57 -4.83
CA ILE A 160 -19.18 -0.87 -5.34
C ILE A 160 -20.02 -1.60 -4.28
N LEU A 161 -19.44 -2.59 -3.60
CA LEU A 161 -20.14 -3.33 -2.55
C LEU A 161 -20.51 -2.43 -1.36
N ILE A 162 -19.63 -1.50 -0.97
CA ILE A 162 -19.93 -0.52 0.08
C ILE A 162 -21.07 0.40 -0.33
N ILE A 163 -21.03 0.95 -1.55
CA ILE A 163 -22.08 1.84 -2.06
C ILE A 163 -23.42 1.09 -2.10
N LEU A 164 -23.45 -0.14 -2.61
CA LEU A 164 -24.65 -0.97 -2.64
C LEU A 164 -25.19 -1.23 -1.23
N ALA A 165 -24.33 -1.55 -0.26
CA ALA A 165 -24.74 -1.77 1.12
C ALA A 165 -25.36 -0.51 1.75
N LEU A 166 -24.79 0.66 1.50
CA LEU A 166 -25.31 1.95 2.00
C LEU A 166 -26.71 2.26 1.43
N ILE A 167 -26.91 2.00 0.13
CA ILE A 167 -28.21 2.17 -0.53
C ILE A 167 -29.26 1.21 0.08
N VAL A 168 -28.91 -0.06 0.27
CA VAL A 168 -29.84 -1.06 0.87
C VAL A 168 -30.19 -0.71 2.31
N MET A 169 -29.26 -0.10 3.06
CA MET A 169 -29.51 0.40 4.41
C MET A 169 -30.25 1.75 4.46
N GLY A 170 -30.54 2.38 3.30
CA GLY A 170 -31.22 3.68 3.23
C GLY A 170 -30.41 4.84 3.81
N LEU A 171 -29.09 4.72 3.86
CA LEU A 171 -28.19 5.78 4.35
C LEU A 171 -27.83 6.80 3.27
N ILE A 172 -28.12 6.47 2.01
CA ILE A 172 -28.02 7.28 0.79
C ILE A 172 -29.22 6.89 -0.07
#